data_AF-A0A5N8YCX8-F1
#
_entry.id   AF-A0A5N8YCX8-F1
#
_cell.length_a   1.000
_cell.length_b   1.000
_cell.length_c   1.000
_cell.angle_alpha   90.00
_cell.angle_beta   90.00
_cell.angle_gamma   90.00
#
_symmetry.space_group_name_H-M   'P 1'
#
loop_
_entity.id
_entity.type
_entity.pdbx_description
1 polymer ?
#
loop_
_entity_poly.entity_id
_entity_poly.type
_entity_poly.pdbx_seq_one_letter_code
_entity_poly.pdbx_strand_id
1 'polypeptide(L)'
;MPTISFERQGQFAKTALQVLVDNGGTLRSRDVVNEVRTRLDLTDHELSPNNSGRAKWEAELSFRSIGLVKVGWLLKESSNWHITPEGEAALKLSDLAFRTEQHNKYSEWRRGQNILVSPEEANQEESEEEATNSELTYEYANSMATEQLERFIRRSGPYEFQDLVAALLRGMGYHTPFIAPKGRDGGIDIQAYSDPLGTVAPRIIVQVKQRPDTKVSVQEVRELSGLLRRDGDIGLFVSTGGFTNEAASEAKSSGRHIEIMDMKRFIDLWKTHYSDMTEEDKSLLPLREIMFLAPNN
;
A
#
# COMPACT_ATOMS: atom_id res chain seq x y z
N MET A 1 -10.42 0.98 34.24
CA MET A 1 -11.24 0.25 33.24
C MET A 1 -10.58 -1.10 33.00
N PRO A 2 -11.31 -2.19 32.73
CA PRO A 2 -10.67 -3.48 32.51
C PRO A 2 -9.74 -3.39 31.29
N THR A 3 -8.45 -3.61 31.49
CA THR A 3 -7.47 -3.73 30.40
C THR A 3 -7.75 -5.02 29.62
N ILE A 4 -7.52 -5.02 28.31
CA ILE A 4 -7.64 -6.23 27.49
C ILE A 4 -6.65 -7.27 28.06
N SER A 5 -7.15 -8.47 28.37
CA SER A 5 -6.34 -9.50 29.05
C SER A 5 -5.20 -9.99 28.15
N PHE A 6 -4.12 -10.47 28.75
CA PHE A 6 -2.94 -10.96 28.03
C PHE A 6 -3.29 -12.06 27.02
N GLU A 7 -4.10 -13.03 27.42
CA GLU A 7 -4.60 -14.09 26.54
C GLU A 7 -5.42 -13.52 25.37
N ARG A 8 -6.29 -12.54 25.64
CA ARG A 8 -7.13 -11.90 24.62
C ARG A 8 -6.31 -11.11 23.60
N GLN A 9 -5.22 -10.45 24.03
CA GLN A 9 -4.23 -9.85 23.12
C GLN A 9 -3.61 -10.91 22.20
N GLY A 10 -3.27 -12.08 22.77
CA GLY A 10 -2.78 -13.24 22.01
C GLY A 10 -3.76 -13.69 20.95
N GLN A 11 -5.04 -13.82 21.33
CA GLN A 11 -6.11 -14.19 20.43
C GLN A 11 -6.22 -13.22 19.24
N PHE A 12 -6.20 -11.90 19.47
CA PHE A 12 -6.25 -10.91 18.38
C PHE A 12 -5.12 -11.09 17.38
N ALA A 13 -3.88 -11.15 17.87
CA ALA A 13 -2.69 -11.29 17.05
C ALA A 13 -2.67 -12.62 16.27
N LYS A 14 -3.04 -13.72 16.94
CA LYS A 14 -3.11 -15.04 16.34
C LYS A 14 -4.21 -15.14 15.29
N THR A 15 -5.39 -14.58 15.53
CA THR A 15 -6.46 -14.51 14.53
C THR A 15 -6.02 -13.72 13.31
N ALA A 16 -5.28 -12.62 13.47
CA ALA A 16 -4.73 -11.86 12.35
C ALA A 16 -3.75 -12.69 11.50
N LEU A 17 -2.87 -13.48 12.13
CA LEU A 17 -2.01 -14.41 11.41
C LEU A 17 -2.80 -15.51 10.69
N GLN A 18 -3.85 -16.04 11.32
CA GLN A 18 -4.73 -17.03 10.68
C GLN A 18 -5.44 -16.46 9.44
N VAL A 19 -5.90 -15.20 9.50
CA VAL A 19 -6.48 -14.50 8.34
C VAL A 19 -5.50 -14.46 7.17
N LEU A 20 -4.21 -14.20 7.44
CA LEU A 20 -3.18 -14.19 6.39
C LEU A 20 -3.04 -15.56 5.74
N VAL A 21 -2.97 -16.63 6.53
CA VAL A 21 -2.90 -18.02 6.02
C VAL A 21 -4.07 -18.31 5.11
N ASP A 22 -5.29 -17.99 5.55
CA ASP A 22 -6.51 -18.26 4.79
C ASP A 22 -6.59 -17.46 3.48
N ASN A 23 -5.81 -16.37 3.35
CA ASN A 23 -5.72 -15.52 2.16
C ASN A 23 -4.43 -15.74 1.37
N GLY A 24 -3.78 -16.91 1.51
CA GLY A 24 -2.60 -17.27 0.72
C GLY A 24 -1.30 -16.65 1.22
N GLY A 25 -1.24 -16.29 2.50
CA GLY A 25 -0.05 -15.80 3.20
C GLY A 25 0.15 -14.29 3.14
N THR A 26 -0.67 -13.55 2.41
CA THR A 26 -0.57 -12.09 2.31
C THR A 26 -1.94 -11.43 2.18
N LEU A 27 -2.13 -10.29 2.87
CA LEU A 27 -3.34 -9.49 2.76
C LEU A 27 -3.04 -8.03 3.15
N ARG A 28 -3.81 -7.08 2.61
CA ARG A 28 -3.76 -5.68 3.04
C ARG A 28 -4.11 -5.59 4.53
N SER A 29 -3.31 -4.85 5.30
CA SER A 29 -3.49 -4.67 6.75
C SER A 29 -4.92 -4.28 7.16
N ARG A 30 -5.57 -3.37 6.44
CA ARG A 30 -6.98 -3.00 6.65
C ARG A 30 -7.92 -4.19 6.48
N ASP A 31 -7.70 -4.98 5.44
CA ASP A 31 -8.55 -6.13 5.13
C ASP A 31 -8.29 -7.26 6.15
N VAL A 32 -7.06 -7.39 6.67
CA VAL A 32 -6.77 -8.24 7.85
C VAL A 32 -7.60 -7.81 9.04
N VAL A 33 -7.59 -6.52 9.40
CA VAL A 33 -8.37 -6.00 10.54
C VAL A 33 -9.87 -6.24 10.33
N ASN A 34 -10.38 -6.01 9.12
CA ASN A 34 -11.79 -6.27 8.81
C ASN A 34 -12.17 -7.74 8.97
N GLU A 35 -11.34 -8.67 8.50
CA GLU A 35 -11.55 -10.11 8.66
C GLU A 35 -11.39 -10.56 10.12
N VAL A 36 -10.46 -9.99 10.88
CA VAL A 36 -10.34 -10.28 12.32
C VAL A 36 -11.61 -9.87 13.05
N ARG A 37 -12.18 -8.69 12.72
CA ARG A 37 -13.44 -8.21 13.31
C ARG A 37 -14.59 -9.19 13.09
N THR A 38 -14.68 -9.84 11.93
CA THR A 38 -15.79 -10.78 11.64
C THR A 38 -15.60 -12.14 12.30
N ARG A 39 -14.38 -12.48 12.73
CA ARG A 39 -14.00 -13.77 13.31
C ARG A 39 -14.01 -13.79 14.84
N LEU A 40 -14.08 -12.63 15.48
CA LEU A 40 -14.04 -12.50 16.93
C LEU A 40 -15.37 -11.98 17.48
N ASP A 41 -15.83 -12.58 18.57
CA ASP A 41 -16.93 -12.05 19.37
C ASP A 41 -16.40 -10.95 20.28
N LEU A 42 -16.43 -9.70 19.78
CA LEU A 42 -15.85 -8.53 20.45
C LEU A 42 -16.84 -7.93 21.45
N THR A 43 -16.36 -7.67 22.66
CA THR A 43 -17.16 -7.05 23.73
C THR A 43 -17.39 -5.54 23.47
N ASP A 44 -18.42 -4.97 24.11
CA ASP A 44 -18.66 -3.52 24.09
C ASP A 44 -17.44 -2.71 24.54
N HIS A 45 -16.71 -3.24 25.54
CA HIS A 45 -15.47 -2.62 26.00
C HIS A 45 -14.41 -2.61 24.90
N GLU A 46 -14.22 -3.71 24.19
CA GLU A 46 -13.25 -3.84 23.10
C GLU A 46 -13.60 -2.94 21.91
N LEU A 47 -14.89 -2.76 21.62
CA LEU A 47 -15.40 -1.88 20.57
C LEU A 47 -15.39 -0.40 20.96
N SER A 48 -15.38 -0.09 22.25
CA SER A 48 -15.35 1.31 22.73
C SER A 48 -14.10 2.06 22.24
N PRO A 49 -14.19 3.38 22.00
CA PRO A 49 -13.06 4.17 21.55
C PRO A 49 -11.97 4.29 22.63
N ASN A 50 -10.72 4.34 22.19
CA ASN A 50 -9.56 4.75 22.97
C ASN A 50 -9.39 6.29 22.92
N ASN A 51 -8.31 6.81 23.50
CA ASN A 51 -8.04 8.25 23.54
C ASN A 51 -7.88 8.89 22.14
N SER A 52 -7.54 8.10 21.13
CA SER A 52 -7.42 8.53 19.73
C SER A 52 -8.71 8.34 18.93
N GLY A 53 -9.81 7.91 19.57
CA GLY A 53 -11.09 7.62 18.90
C GLY A 53 -11.14 6.27 18.18
N ARG A 54 -10.09 5.45 18.23
CA ARG A 54 -10.03 4.12 17.61
C ARG A 54 -10.63 3.06 18.53
N ALA A 55 -11.26 2.02 17.99
CA ALA A 55 -11.72 0.90 18.81
C ALA A 55 -10.53 0.28 19.58
N LYS A 56 -10.70 0.01 20.88
CA LYS A 56 -9.60 -0.48 21.74
C LYS A 56 -8.95 -1.75 21.22
N TRP A 57 -9.73 -2.70 20.70
CA TRP A 57 -9.17 -3.95 20.15
C TRP A 57 -8.32 -3.71 18.89
N GLU A 58 -8.69 -2.76 18.03
CA GLU A 58 -7.91 -2.43 16.83
C GLU A 58 -6.58 -1.78 17.18
N ALA A 59 -6.60 -0.87 18.16
CA ALA A 59 -5.40 -0.24 18.69
C ALA A 59 -4.47 -1.29 19.32
N GLU A 60 -5.04 -2.21 20.10
CA GLU A 60 -4.31 -3.32 20.70
C GLU A 60 -3.69 -4.23 19.63
N LEU A 61 -4.46 -4.66 18.63
CA LEU A 61 -3.96 -5.50 17.54
C LEU A 61 -2.84 -4.80 16.76
N SER A 62 -3.00 -3.50 16.47
CA SER A 62 -1.98 -2.71 15.78
C SER A 62 -0.69 -2.68 16.59
N PHE A 63 -0.78 -2.41 17.90
CA PHE A 63 0.38 -2.43 18.79
C PHE A 63 1.07 -3.80 18.82
N ARG A 64 0.30 -4.88 18.98
CA ARG A 64 0.86 -6.24 19.03
C ARG A 64 1.47 -6.69 17.71
N SER A 65 1.00 -6.17 16.58
CA SER A 65 1.58 -6.46 15.27
C SER A 65 3.05 -6.05 15.14
N ILE A 66 3.50 -4.99 15.83
CA ILE A 66 4.91 -4.59 15.86
C ILE A 66 5.75 -5.67 16.53
N GLY A 67 5.26 -6.19 17.66
CA GLY A 67 5.88 -7.31 18.36
C GLY A 67 6.03 -8.54 17.45
N LEU A 68 5.04 -8.84 16.61
CA LEU A 68 5.11 -9.93 15.63
C LEU A 68 6.20 -9.71 14.58
N VAL A 69 6.39 -8.46 14.13
CA VAL A 69 7.47 -8.11 13.19
C VAL A 69 8.84 -8.31 13.84
N LYS A 70 9.03 -7.80 15.07
CA LYS A 70 10.32 -7.90 15.77
C LYS A 70 10.75 -9.34 16.06
N VAL A 71 9.80 -10.25 16.30
CA VAL A 71 10.09 -11.68 16.51
C VAL A 71 10.10 -12.50 15.20
N GLY A 72 9.95 -11.85 14.05
CA GLY A 72 10.03 -12.48 12.73
C GLY A 72 8.81 -13.33 12.36
N TRP A 73 7.65 -13.11 12.97
CA TRP A 73 6.40 -13.84 12.66
C TRP A 73 5.54 -13.15 11.61
N LEU A 74 5.80 -11.86 11.36
CA LEU A 74 5.07 -11.00 10.44
C LEU A 74 6.06 -10.12 9.69
N LEU A 75 5.81 -9.89 8.40
CA LEU A 75 6.48 -8.85 7.62
C LEU A 75 5.41 -7.84 7.17
N LYS A 76 5.78 -6.56 7.18
CA LYS A 76 4.91 -5.46 6.70
C LYS A 76 5.58 -4.79 5.51
N GLU A 77 4.94 -4.81 4.35
CA GLU A 77 5.45 -4.21 3.11
C GLU A 77 4.36 -3.37 2.44
N SER A 78 4.57 -2.06 2.30
CA SER A 78 3.68 -1.18 1.53
C SER A 78 2.17 -1.36 1.85
N SER A 79 1.81 -1.42 3.14
CA SER A 79 0.45 -1.69 3.67
C SER A 79 -0.05 -3.14 3.58
N ASN A 80 0.70 -4.06 2.99
CA ASN A 80 0.44 -5.49 3.04
C ASN A 80 1.14 -6.14 4.23
N TRP A 81 0.47 -7.11 4.83
CA TRP A 81 1.00 -7.98 5.85
C TRP A 81 1.30 -9.33 5.21
N HIS A 82 2.42 -9.94 5.59
CA HIS A 82 2.85 -11.24 5.13
C HIS A 82 3.20 -12.10 6.34
N ILE A 83 2.59 -13.28 6.44
CA ILE A 83 2.96 -14.24 7.48
C ILE A 83 4.25 -14.97 7.08
N THR A 84 5.12 -15.22 8.05
CA THR A 84 6.35 -16.00 7.85
C THR A 84 6.14 -17.48 8.22
N PRO A 85 7.02 -18.40 7.78
CA PRO A 85 6.97 -19.79 8.22
C PRO A 85 7.01 -19.95 9.76
N GLU A 86 7.75 -19.09 10.45
CA GLU A 86 7.81 -19.05 11.92
C GLU A 86 6.48 -18.60 12.53
N GLY A 87 5.81 -17.61 11.91
CA GLY A 87 4.47 -17.18 12.29
C GLY A 87 3.42 -18.27 12.09
N GLU A 88 3.48 -19.00 10.97
CA GLU A 88 2.62 -20.17 10.73
C GLU A 88 2.85 -21.28 11.77
N ALA A 89 4.10 -21.54 12.14
CA ALA A 89 4.42 -22.52 13.18
C ALA A 89 3.83 -22.11 14.55
N ALA A 90 3.86 -20.81 14.86
CA ALA A 90 3.32 -20.27 16.12
C ALA A 90 1.80 -20.43 16.23
N LEU A 91 1.04 -20.50 15.13
CA LEU A 91 -0.42 -20.70 15.15
C LEU A 91 -0.88 -22.00 15.83
N LYS A 92 0.01 -22.99 15.96
CA LYS A 92 -0.26 -24.27 16.65
C LYS A 92 -0.41 -24.12 18.17
N LEU A 93 0.08 -23.01 18.74
CA LEU A 93 0.02 -22.73 20.17
C LEU A 93 -1.39 -22.30 20.58
N SER A 94 -1.77 -22.54 21.85
CA SER A 94 -2.97 -21.91 22.43
C SER A 94 -2.80 -20.39 22.50
N ASP A 95 -3.87 -19.63 22.69
CA ASP A 95 -3.81 -18.16 22.63
C ASP A 95 -2.90 -17.58 23.72
N LEU A 96 -2.95 -18.15 24.93
CA LEU A 96 -2.03 -17.81 26.02
C LEU A 96 -0.58 -18.22 25.71
N ALA A 97 -0.36 -19.42 25.18
CA ALA A 97 0.99 -19.90 24.85
C ALA A 97 1.60 -19.10 23.69
N PHE A 98 0.80 -18.75 22.68
CA PHE A 98 1.18 -17.87 21.57
C PHE A 98 1.66 -16.52 22.10
N ARG A 99 0.87 -15.88 22.98
CA ARG A 99 1.22 -14.59 23.56
C ARG A 99 2.48 -14.68 24.43
N THR A 100 2.61 -15.75 25.20
CA THR A 100 3.77 -15.99 26.08
C THR A 100 5.04 -16.17 25.26
N GLU A 101 5.00 -16.99 24.22
CA GLU A 101 6.13 -17.22 23.32
C GLU A 101 6.53 -15.93 22.59
N GLN A 102 5.55 -15.18 22.07
CA GLN A 102 5.78 -13.88 21.45
C GLN A 102 6.46 -12.91 22.42
N HIS A 103 6.01 -12.86 23.68
CA HIS A 103 6.62 -12.02 24.71
C HIS A 103 8.07 -12.40 24.99
N ASN A 104 8.33 -13.70 25.13
CA ASN A 104 9.67 -14.23 25.42
C ASN A 104 10.65 -13.91 24.29
N LYS A 105 10.26 -14.19 23.04
CA LYS A 105 11.07 -13.86 21.86
C LYS A 105 11.32 -12.36 21.72
N TYR A 106 10.32 -11.53 22.03
CA TYR A 106 10.49 -10.08 22.02
C TYR A 106 11.49 -9.63 23.09
N SER A 107 11.41 -10.19 24.30
CA SER A 107 12.38 -9.94 25.37
C SER A 107 13.79 -10.42 25.03
N GLU A 108 13.93 -11.55 24.31
CA GLU A 108 15.22 -12.01 23.77
C GLU A 108 15.77 -11.08 22.70
N TRP A 109 14.95 -10.67 21.74
CA TRP A 109 15.30 -9.66 20.74
C TRP A 109 15.79 -8.37 21.42
N ARG A 110 15.06 -7.90 22.44
CA ARG A 110 15.42 -6.72 23.25
C ARG A 110 16.76 -6.91 23.96
N ARG A 111 16.98 -8.04 24.63
CA ARG A 111 18.27 -8.35 25.27
C ARG A 111 19.42 -8.44 24.27
N GLY A 112 19.17 -8.95 23.08
CA GLY A 112 20.15 -9.00 21.99
C GLY A 112 20.55 -7.61 21.47
N GLN A 113 19.61 -6.65 21.49
CA GLN A 113 19.89 -5.24 21.17
C GLN A 113 20.66 -4.54 22.31
N ASN A 114 20.32 -4.86 23.57
CA ASN A 114 20.89 -4.21 24.75
C ASN A 114 22.32 -4.69 25.12
N ILE A 115 22.87 -5.72 24.46
CA ILE A 115 24.30 -6.08 24.60
C ILE A 115 25.23 -4.97 24.04
N LEU A 116 24.67 -3.96 23.35
CA LEU A 116 25.39 -2.78 22.86
C LEU A 116 25.21 -1.50 23.71
N VAL A 117 24.41 -1.51 24.79
CA VAL A 117 24.15 -0.31 25.61
C VAL A 117 24.27 -0.61 27.11
N SER A 118 24.92 0.31 27.83
CA SER A 118 25.27 0.19 29.26
C SER A 118 24.05 0.25 30.20
N PRO A 119 24.07 -0.47 31.34
CA PRO A 119 22.94 -0.58 32.26
C PRO A 119 22.71 0.70 33.09
N GLU A 120 21.90 1.62 32.58
CA GLU A 120 21.26 2.68 33.38
C GLU A 120 19.76 2.71 33.02
N GLU A 121 18.96 1.86 33.66
CA GLU A 121 17.56 1.65 33.25
C GLU A 121 16.57 1.58 34.41
N ALA A 122 15.86 2.70 34.58
CA ALA A 122 14.45 2.72 34.96
C ALA A 122 13.61 3.57 33.99
N ASN A 123 14.19 4.06 32.88
CA ASN A 123 13.57 5.03 31.96
C ASN A 123 13.50 4.56 30.49
N GLN A 124 13.90 3.33 30.19
CA GLN A 124 13.91 2.81 28.81
C GLN A 124 12.57 2.24 28.35
N GLU A 125 11.79 1.60 29.24
CA GLU A 125 10.47 1.06 28.88
C GLU A 125 9.50 2.17 28.43
N GLU A 126 9.53 3.34 29.09
CA GLU A 126 8.72 4.50 28.71
C GLU A 126 9.15 5.07 27.34
N SER A 127 10.45 5.10 27.04
CA SER A 127 10.98 5.58 25.76
C SER A 127 10.68 4.65 24.56
N GLU A 128 10.63 3.34 24.79
CA GLU A 128 10.28 2.35 23.74
C GLU A 128 8.78 2.31 23.49
N GLU A 129 7.95 2.45 24.54
CA GLU A 129 6.51 2.61 24.37
C GLU A 129 6.18 3.88 23.59
N GLU A 130 6.87 5.00 23.87
CA GLU A 130 6.76 6.23 23.08
C GLU A 130 7.21 6.04 21.62
N ALA A 131 8.34 5.39 21.37
CA ALA A 131 8.82 5.11 20.02
C ALA A 131 7.84 4.20 19.24
N THR A 132 7.32 3.16 19.91
CA THR A 132 6.31 2.25 19.35
C THR A 132 5.01 2.99 19.03
N ASN A 133 4.57 3.89 19.92
CA ASN A 133 3.40 4.72 19.70
C ASN A 133 3.61 5.71 18.54
N SER A 134 4.81 6.26 18.37
CA SER A 134 5.16 7.12 17.23
C SER A 134 5.09 6.33 15.92
N GLU A 135 5.69 5.14 15.86
CA GLU A 135 5.64 4.26 14.68
C GLU A 135 4.21 3.87 14.32
N LEU A 136 3.37 3.52 15.31
CA LEU A 136 1.95 3.22 15.08
C LEU A 136 1.19 4.42 14.54
N THR A 137 1.50 5.62 15.03
CA THR A 137 0.87 6.85 14.55
C THR A 137 1.25 7.10 13.09
N TYR A 138 2.52 6.90 12.75
CA TYR A 138 3.03 7.01 11.38
C TYR A 138 2.40 5.97 10.44
N GLU A 139 2.45 4.67 10.79
CA GLU A 139 1.85 3.58 10.00
C GLU A 139 0.36 3.86 9.74
N TYR A 140 -0.36 4.28 10.78
CA TYR A 140 -1.79 4.59 10.68
C TYR A 140 -2.05 5.80 9.78
N ALA A 141 -1.31 6.89 9.96
CA ALA A 141 -1.43 8.08 9.13
C ALA A 141 -1.14 7.77 7.66
N ASN A 142 -0.10 6.98 7.37
CA ASN A 142 0.26 6.57 6.02
C ASN A 142 -0.80 5.65 5.38
N SER A 143 -1.36 4.72 6.15
CA SER A 143 -2.46 3.86 5.70
C SER A 143 -3.71 4.67 5.37
N MET A 144 -4.11 5.59 6.26
CA MET A 144 -5.24 6.49 6.04
C MET A 144 -5.03 7.40 4.82
N ALA A 145 -3.83 7.96 4.65
CA ALA A 145 -3.51 8.80 3.52
C ALA A 145 -3.63 8.01 2.21
N THR A 146 -3.05 6.80 2.16
CA THR A 146 -3.13 5.92 0.98
C THR A 146 -4.57 5.56 0.66
N GLU A 147 -5.38 5.20 1.66
CA GLU A 147 -6.80 4.89 1.45
C GLU A 147 -7.59 6.09 0.90
N GLN A 148 -7.34 7.30 1.40
CA GLN A 148 -8.00 8.50 0.90
C GLN A 148 -7.67 8.75 -0.57
N LEU A 149 -6.41 8.55 -0.97
CA LEU A 149 -5.98 8.68 -2.37
C LEU A 149 -6.62 7.62 -3.26
N GLU A 150 -6.56 6.35 -2.86
CA GLU A 150 -7.21 5.27 -3.61
C GLU A 150 -8.71 5.54 -3.76
N ARG A 151 -9.38 5.97 -2.69
CA ARG A 151 -10.83 6.28 -2.70
C ARG A 151 -11.16 7.46 -3.61
N PHE A 152 -10.35 8.51 -3.58
CA PHE A 152 -10.52 9.67 -4.46
C PHE A 152 -10.41 9.25 -5.92
N ILE A 153 -9.33 8.56 -6.28
CA ILE A 153 -9.09 8.09 -7.64
C ILE A 153 -10.20 7.12 -8.08
N ARG A 154 -10.60 6.16 -7.25
CA ARG A 154 -11.69 5.21 -7.59
C ARG A 154 -13.03 5.90 -7.90
N ARG A 155 -13.28 7.07 -7.33
CA ARG A 155 -14.50 7.86 -7.56
C ARG A 155 -14.41 8.74 -8.81
N SER A 156 -13.21 8.94 -9.36
CA SER A 156 -13.04 9.74 -10.55
C SER A 156 -13.61 9.01 -11.77
N GLY A 157 -14.23 9.76 -12.68
CA GLY A 157 -14.67 9.24 -13.96
C GLY A 157 -13.49 8.81 -14.85
N PRO A 158 -13.74 8.05 -15.93
CA PRO A 158 -12.68 7.65 -16.87
C PRO A 158 -11.87 8.81 -17.44
N TYR A 159 -12.56 9.90 -17.84
CA TYR A 159 -11.90 11.09 -18.38
C TYR A 159 -11.11 11.87 -17.33
N GLU A 160 -11.62 11.96 -16.10
CA GLU A 160 -10.88 12.62 -15.01
C GLU A 160 -9.61 11.83 -14.65
N PHE A 161 -9.67 10.49 -14.69
CA PHE A 161 -8.48 9.67 -14.48
C PHE A 161 -7.49 9.79 -15.64
N GLN A 162 -7.96 9.92 -16.88
CA GLN A 162 -7.12 10.24 -18.03
C GLN A 162 -6.40 11.58 -17.86
N ASP A 163 -7.09 12.61 -17.39
CA ASP A 163 -6.48 13.92 -17.13
C ASP A 163 -5.44 13.84 -16.00
N LEU A 164 -5.70 13.05 -14.95
CA LEU A 164 -4.73 12.75 -13.89
C LEU A 164 -3.48 12.04 -14.44
N VAL A 165 -3.61 11.06 -15.33
CA VAL A 165 -2.46 10.40 -15.96
C VAL A 165 -1.68 11.37 -16.83
N ALA A 166 -2.35 12.23 -17.59
CA ALA A 166 -1.68 13.25 -18.40
C ALA A 166 -0.92 14.26 -17.53
N ALA A 167 -1.52 14.70 -16.42
CA ALA A 167 -0.87 15.57 -15.43
C ALA A 167 0.35 14.90 -14.78
N LEU A 168 0.27 13.61 -14.46
CA LEU A 168 1.42 12.85 -13.98
C LEU A 168 2.57 12.86 -14.98
N LEU A 169 2.29 12.57 -16.26
CA LEU A 169 3.31 12.57 -17.30
C LEU A 169 3.95 13.96 -17.47
N ARG A 170 3.17 15.04 -17.35
CA ARG A 170 3.72 16.41 -17.32
C ARG A 170 4.63 16.65 -16.13
N GLY A 171 4.23 16.24 -14.93
CA GLY A 171 5.07 16.31 -13.72
C GLY A 171 6.36 15.50 -13.84
N MET A 172 6.34 14.41 -14.60
CA MET A 172 7.54 13.60 -14.93
C MET A 172 8.43 14.24 -16.02
N GLY A 173 8.06 15.41 -16.55
CA GLY A 173 8.81 16.13 -17.58
C GLY A 173 8.44 15.80 -19.03
N TYR A 174 7.37 15.05 -19.28
CA TYR A 174 6.88 14.80 -20.63
C TYR A 174 5.91 15.89 -21.11
N HIS A 175 5.84 16.08 -22.41
CA HIS A 175 4.82 16.90 -23.05
C HIS A 175 3.63 16.03 -23.46
N THR A 176 2.40 16.45 -23.16
CA THR A 176 1.17 15.72 -23.54
C THR A 176 0.37 16.49 -24.60
N PRO A 177 0.83 16.58 -25.86
CA PRO A 177 0.18 17.40 -26.89
C PRO A 177 -1.17 16.85 -27.34
N PHE A 178 -1.47 15.59 -27.01
CA PHE A 178 -2.76 14.98 -27.33
C PHE A 178 -3.33 14.26 -26.11
N ILE A 179 -4.56 14.63 -25.78
CA ILE A 179 -5.44 13.97 -24.82
C ILE A 179 -6.76 13.76 -25.56
N ALA A 180 -7.25 12.51 -25.61
CA ALA A 180 -8.43 12.16 -26.38
C ALA A 180 -9.68 12.91 -25.86
N PRO A 181 -10.50 13.51 -26.75
CA PRO A 181 -11.77 14.10 -26.35
C PRO A 181 -12.78 13.00 -25.99
N LYS A 182 -13.85 13.37 -25.27
CA LYS A 182 -14.90 12.44 -24.87
C LYS A 182 -15.54 11.75 -26.10
N GLY A 183 -15.47 10.43 -26.18
CA GLY A 183 -16.04 9.66 -27.30
C GLY A 183 -15.38 8.30 -27.51
N ARG A 184 -15.61 7.71 -28.70
CA ARG A 184 -14.87 6.51 -29.13
C ARG A 184 -13.51 6.93 -29.66
N ASP A 185 -12.50 6.80 -28.83
CA ASP A 185 -11.10 6.88 -29.17
C ASP A 185 -10.63 5.52 -29.73
N GLY A 186 -9.77 5.55 -30.74
CA GLY A 186 -9.23 4.35 -31.39
C GLY A 186 -8.25 3.55 -30.51
N GLY A 187 -8.43 3.56 -29.18
CA GLY A 187 -7.60 2.90 -28.19
C GLY A 187 -6.40 3.71 -27.70
N ILE A 188 -6.26 4.97 -28.10
CA ILE A 188 -5.20 5.89 -27.64
C ILE A 188 -5.85 7.04 -26.88
N ASP A 189 -5.54 7.14 -25.60
CA ASP A 189 -6.13 8.13 -24.69
C ASP A 189 -5.20 9.34 -24.53
N ILE A 190 -3.88 9.13 -24.47
CA ILE A 190 -2.87 10.19 -24.38
C ILE A 190 -1.70 9.87 -25.29
N GLN A 191 -1.10 10.89 -25.91
CA GLN A 191 0.25 10.78 -26.47
C GLN A 191 1.16 11.71 -25.69
N ALA A 192 2.31 11.19 -25.28
CA ALA A 192 3.31 11.94 -24.54
C ALA A 192 4.70 11.83 -25.17
N TYR A 193 5.43 12.94 -25.20
CA TYR A 193 6.72 13.08 -25.87
C TYR A 193 7.77 13.62 -24.92
N SER A 194 9.03 13.26 -25.16
CA SER A 194 10.19 13.80 -24.42
C SER A 194 10.56 15.22 -24.86
N ASP A 195 10.11 15.64 -26.04
CA ASP A 195 10.27 16.99 -26.58
C ASP A 195 8.91 17.59 -27.01
N PRO A 196 8.77 18.92 -27.10
CA PRO A 196 7.50 19.57 -27.46
C PRO A 196 6.93 19.18 -28.82
N LEU A 197 7.76 18.66 -29.74
CA LEU A 197 7.39 18.38 -31.12
C LEU A 197 7.27 16.87 -31.43
N GLY A 198 7.64 16.00 -30.49
CA GLY A 198 7.64 14.54 -30.69
C GLY A 198 8.66 14.07 -31.73
N THR A 199 9.72 14.84 -31.93
CA THR A 199 10.79 14.54 -32.88
C THR A 199 11.80 13.53 -32.34
N VAL A 200 11.88 13.39 -31.02
CA VAL A 200 12.81 12.51 -30.32
C VAL A 200 12.06 11.29 -29.79
N ALA A 201 12.61 10.10 -30.04
CA ALA A 201 12.14 8.87 -29.41
C ALA A 201 12.69 8.77 -27.97
N PRO A 202 11.97 8.17 -27.01
CA PRO A 202 10.70 7.47 -27.20
C PRO A 202 9.48 8.40 -27.24
N ARG A 203 8.44 7.97 -27.98
CA ARG A 203 7.10 8.55 -27.91
C ARG A 203 6.19 7.58 -27.18
N ILE A 204 5.48 8.07 -26.17
CA ILE A 204 4.66 7.25 -25.30
C ILE A 204 3.22 7.31 -25.79
N ILE A 205 2.69 6.14 -26.15
CA ILE A 205 1.27 5.96 -26.50
C ILE A 205 0.60 5.36 -25.29
N VAL A 206 -0.34 6.10 -24.72
CA VAL A 206 -0.94 5.75 -23.43
C VAL A 206 -2.38 5.30 -23.64
N GLN A 207 -2.74 4.22 -22.96
CA GLN A 207 -4.11 3.80 -22.75
C GLN A 207 -4.41 3.80 -21.24
N VAL A 208 -5.60 4.23 -20.86
CA VAL A 208 -6.03 4.46 -19.49
C VAL A 208 -7.37 3.74 -19.26
N LYS A 209 -7.43 2.90 -18.23
CA LYS A 209 -8.65 2.20 -17.83
C LYS A 209 -8.98 2.45 -16.38
N GLN A 210 -9.96 3.31 -16.18
CA GLN A 210 -10.61 3.49 -14.89
C GLN A 210 -11.68 2.42 -14.67
N ARG A 211 -11.28 1.25 -14.15
CA ARG A 211 -12.16 0.13 -13.80
C ARG A 211 -11.66 -0.54 -12.51
N PRO A 212 -11.99 0.02 -11.33
CA PRO A 212 -11.36 -0.37 -10.07
C PRO A 212 -11.53 -1.84 -9.65
N ASP A 213 -12.57 -2.49 -10.18
CA ASP A 213 -12.97 -3.86 -9.82
C ASP A 213 -12.79 -4.83 -10.99
N THR A 214 -12.11 -4.41 -12.07
CA THR A 214 -11.89 -5.24 -13.26
C THR A 214 -10.46 -5.11 -13.74
N LYS A 215 -9.72 -6.21 -13.65
CA LYS A 215 -8.35 -6.32 -14.17
C LYS A 215 -8.35 -6.21 -15.69
N VAL A 216 -7.31 -5.54 -16.22
CA VAL A 216 -7.00 -5.50 -17.65
C VAL A 216 -6.62 -6.89 -18.14
N SER A 217 -7.22 -7.30 -19.26
CA SER A 217 -6.98 -8.60 -19.90
C SER A 217 -5.77 -8.57 -20.84
N VAL A 218 -5.25 -9.77 -21.16
CA VAL A 218 -4.18 -9.92 -22.17
C VAL A 218 -4.56 -9.36 -23.54
N GLN A 219 -5.84 -9.46 -23.91
CA GLN A 219 -6.34 -8.99 -25.21
C GLN A 219 -6.22 -7.47 -25.33
N GLU A 220 -6.54 -6.73 -24.26
CA GLU A 220 -6.40 -5.27 -24.24
C GLU A 220 -4.93 -4.83 -24.35
N VAL A 221 -3.99 -5.56 -23.74
CA VAL A 221 -2.55 -5.27 -23.89
C VAL A 221 -2.09 -5.47 -25.33
N ARG A 222 -2.56 -6.53 -25.99
CA ARG A 222 -2.26 -6.79 -27.42
C ARG A 222 -2.84 -5.74 -28.34
N GLU A 223 -4.02 -5.22 -28.03
CA GLU A 223 -4.64 -4.12 -28.76
C GLU A 223 -3.76 -2.87 -28.71
N LEU A 224 -3.28 -2.47 -27.53
CA LEU A 224 -2.32 -1.38 -27.39
C LEU A 224 -1.04 -1.66 -28.18
N SER A 225 -0.50 -2.89 -28.12
CA SER A 225 0.69 -3.28 -28.89
C SER A 225 0.50 -3.07 -30.40
N GLY A 226 -0.70 -3.31 -30.93
CA GLY A 226 -1.03 -3.10 -32.35
C GLY A 226 -1.17 -1.62 -32.75
N LEU A 227 -1.34 -0.72 -31.77
CA LEU A 227 -1.43 0.73 -31.98
C LEU A 227 -0.06 1.42 -32.01
N LEU A 228 0.95 0.82 -31.38
CA LEU A 228 2.34 1.25 -31.52
C LEU A 228 2.74 0.97 -32.97
N ARG A 229 2.83 1.99 -33.83
CA ARG A 229 3.07 1.81 -35.27
C ARG A 229 4.43 2.33 -35.71
N ARG A 230 4.94 3.39 -35.08
CA ARG A 230 6.20 4.03 -35.47
C ARG A 230 7.36 3.43 -34.68
N ASP A 231 8.54 3.43 -35.27
CA ASP A 231 9.75 2.96 -34.59
C ASP A 231 10.15 3.96 -33.50
N GLY A 232 10.38 3.45 -32.30
CA GLY A 232 10.58 4.26 -31.09
C GLY A 232 9.30 4.64 -30.35
N ASP A 233 8.12 4.18 -30.80
CA ASP A 233 6.92 4.24 -29.96
C ASP A 233 6.99 3.19 -28.85
N ILE A 234 6.68 3.60 -27.62
CA ILE A 234 6.50 2.70 -26.47
C ILE A 234 5.06 2.83 -25.96
N GLY A 235 4.52 1.73 -25.44
CA GLY A 235 3.20 1.71 -24.84
C GLY A 235 3.27 1.99 -23.34
N LEU A 236 2.29 2.73 -22.82
CA LEU A 236 2.00 2.80 -21.39
C LEU A 236 0.55 2.42 -21.16
N PHE A 237 0.30 1.38 -20.38
CA PHE A 237 -1.05 1.00 -20.00
C PHE A 237 -1.29 1.31 -18.51
N VAL A 238 -2.23 2.20 -18.22
CA VAL A 238 -2.57 2.59 -16.84
C VAL A 238 -3.92 2.02 -16.44
N SER A 239 -4.02 1.34 -15.31
CA SER A 239 -5.30 0.83 -14.81
C SER A 239 -5.46 0.89 -13.30
N THR A 240 -6.65 1.31 -12.85
CA THR A 240 -7.03 1.29 -11.43
C THR A 240 -7.39 -0.08 -10.90
N GLY A 241 -7.85 -1.00 -11.76
CA GLY A 241 -8.19 -2.38 -11.43
C GLY A 241 -7.00 -3.34 -11.46
N GLY A 242 -5.84 -2.88 -11.93
CA GLY A 242 -4.65 -3.69 -12.13
C GLY A 242 -4.73 -4.58 -13.37
N PHE A 243 -3.87 -5.60 -13.41
CA PHE A 243 -3.64 -6.44 -14.58
C PHE A 243 -3.77 -7.93 -14.21
N THR A 244 -4.23 -8.77 -15.14
CA THR A 244 -4.10 -10.22 -14.97
C THR A 244 -2.63 -10.64 -15.12
N ASN A 245 -2.28 -11.84 -14.63
CA ASN A 245 -0.92 -12.34 -14.74
C ASN A 245 -0.50 -12.50 -16.22
N GLU A 246 -1.44 -12.92 -17.06
CA GLU A 246 -1.25 -13.06 -18.51
C GLU A 246 -1.02 -11.70 -19.17
N ALA A 247 -1.78 -10.67 -18.78
CA ALA A 247 -1.59 -9.30 -19.27
C ALA A 247 -0.22 -8.74 -18.87
N ALA A 248 0.21 -8.95 -17.62
CA ALA A 248 1.52 -8.54 -17.15
C ALA A 248 2.66 -9.31 -17.84
N SER A 249 2.47 -10.60 -18.15
CA SER A 249 3.42 -11.40 -18.92
C SER A 249 3.53 -10.91 -20.37
N GLU A 250 2.40 -10.63 -21.01
CA GLU A 250 2.34 -10.14 -22.40
C GLU A 250 3.07 -8.80 -22.56
N ALA A 251 2.84 -7.86 -21.64
CA ALA A 251 3.52 -6.55 -21.67
C ALA A 251 5.06 -6.66 -21.59
N LYS A 252 5.57 -7.69 -20.92
CA LYS A 252 7.02 -7.96 -20.83
C LYS A 252 7.58 -8.62 -22.09
N SER A 253 6.78 -9.47 -22.75
CA SER A 253 7.20 -10.24 -23.93
C SER A 253 6.93 -9.56 -25.26
N SER A 254 6.19 -8.44 -25.28
CA SER A 254 5.82 -7.75 -26.50
C SER A 254 7.05 -7.22 -27.26
N GLY A 255 7.01 -7.32 -28.59
CA GLY A 255 8.15 -6.90 -29.43
C GLY A 255 8.46 -5.40 -29.36
N ARG A 256 7.45 -4.57 -29.08
CA ARG A 256 7.61 -3.16 -28.69
C ARG A 256 7.42 -3.06 -27.18
N HIS A 257 8.22 -2.21 -26.52
CA HIS A 257 8.15 -2.05 -25.07
C HIS A 257 6.78 -1.50 -24.64
N ILE A 258 6.12 -2.22 -23.73
CA ILE A 258 4.88 -1.80 -23.08
C ILE A 258 5.11 -1.81 -21.59
N GLU A 259 4.97 -0.63 -20.98
CA GLU A 259 5.00 -0.48 -19.54
C GLU A 259 3.59 -0.53 -18.97
N ILE A 260 3.41 -1.19 -17.82
CA ILE A 260 2.14 -1.21 -17.09
C ILE A 260 2.23 -0.40 -15.80
N MET A 261 1.17 0.32 -15.49
CA MET A 261 1.05 1.14 -14.28
C MET A 261 -0.29 0.84 -13.60
N ASP A 262 -0.24 0.23 -12.43
CA ASP A 262 -1.41 0.05 -11.59
C ASP A 262 -1.67 1.29 -10.71
N MET A 263 -2.78 1.27 -9.96
CA MET A 263 -3.15 2.35 -9.06
C MET A 263 -2.07 2.67 -8.02
N LYS A 264 -1.39 1.64 -7.48
CA LYS A 264 -0.34 1.83 -6.47
C LYS A 264 0.82 2.60 -7.08
N ARG A 265 1.35 2.13 -8.22
CA ARG A 265 2.46 2.77 -8.92
C ARG A 265 2.10 4.19 -9.38
N PHE A 266 0.87 4.41 -9.83
CA PHE A 266 0.39 5.76 -10.15
C PHE A 266 0.45 6.69 -8.94
N ILE A 267 -0.04 6.27 -7.78
CA ILE A 267 -0.01 7.07 -6.54
C ILE A 267 1.44 7.34 -6.11
N ASP A 268 2.31 6.33 -6.16
CA ASP A 268 3.73 6.47 -5.77
C ASP A 268 4.46 7.48 -6.68
N LEU A 269 4.25 7.41 -7.99
CA LEU A 269 4.81 8.38 -8.94
C LEU A 269 4.20 9.78 -8.79
N TRP A 270 2.89 9.87 -8.53
CA TRP A 270 2.23 11.15 -8.25
C TRP A 270 2.84 11.85 -7.05
N LYS A 271 3.05 11.12 -5.94
CA LYS A 271 3.73 11.66 -4.76
C LYS A 271 5.17 12.11 -5.08
N THR A 272 5.89 11.29 -5.84
CA THR A 272 7.31 11.53 -6.19
C THR A 272 7.48 12.81 -7.00
N HIS A 273 6.59 13.06 -7.97
CA HIS A 273 6.68 14.20 -8.88
C HIS A 273 5.77 15.37 -8.50
N TYR A 274 5.12 15.31 -7.32
CA TYR A 274 4.16 16.33 -6.91
C TYR A 274 4.78 17.73 -6.86
N SER A 275 6.04 17.86 -6.43
CA SER A 275 6.75 19.15 -6.38
C SER A 275 7.00 19.75 -7.76
N ASP A 276 7.13 18.92 -8.80
CA ASP A 276 7.50 19.30 -10.16
C ASP A 276 6.27 19.68 -11.01
N MET A 277 5.07 19.42 -10.50
CA MET A 277 3.80 19.73 -11.17
C MET A 277 3.41 21.20 -11.08
N THR A 278 2.67 21.67 -12.08
CA THR A 278 2.02 22.98 -12.07
C THR A 278 0.90 23.03 -11.04
N GLU A 279 0.51 24.23 -10.59
CA GLU A 279 -0.61 24.39 -9.65
C GLU A 279 -1.95 23.91 -10.25
N GLU A 280 -2.10 24.03 -11.57
CA GLU A 280 -3.24 23.50 -12.32
C GLU A 280 -3.29 21.98 -12.25
N ASP A 281 -2.18 21.30 -12.50
CA ASP A 281 -2.08 19.83 -12.39
C ASP A 281 -2.26 19.34 -10.95
N LYS A 282 -1.65 20.03 -9.98
CA LYS A 282 -1.83 19.74 -8.54
C LYS A 282 -3.28 19.88 -8.09
N SER A 283 -4.06 20.75 -8.72
CA SER A 283 -5.48 20.95 -8.38
C SER A 283 -6.35 19.73 -8.70
N LEU A 284 -5.91 18.85 -9.61
CA LEU A 284 -6.63 17.62 -9.98
C LEU A 284 -6.59 16.57 -8.86
N LEU A 285 -5.45 16.44 -8.18
CA LEU A 285 -5.27 15.57 -7.01
C LEU A 285 -4.40 16.30 -5.96
N PRO A 286 -5.02 17.18 -5.15
CA PRO A 286 -4.30 18.01 -4.19
C PRO A 286 -3.79 17.17 -3.02
N LEU A 287 -2.50 17.31 -2.69
CA LEU A 287 -1.85 16.63 -1.58
C LEU A 287 -1.47 17.61 -0.47
N ARG A 288 -1.40 17.10 0.76
CA ARG A 288 -0.83 17.80 1.91
C ARG A 288 0.18 16.89 2.58
N GLU A 289 1.37 17.41 2.84
CA GLU A 289 2.45 16.70 3.50
C GLU A 289 2.42 16.94 5.01
N ILE A 290 2.75 15.89 5.78
CA ILE A 290 2.92 15.94 7.23
C ILE A 290 4.22 15.19 7.59
N MET A 291 5.00 15.76 8.51
CA MET A 291 6.29 15.20 8.93
C MET A 291 6.15 14.61 10.34
N PHE A 292 6.67 13.40 10.54
CA PHE A 292 6.79 12.74 11.84
C PHE A 292 8.25 12.71 12.28
N LEU A 293 8.49 12.75 13.60
CA LEU A 293 9.82 12.47 14.13
C LEU A 293 10.12 10.98 13.91
N ALA A 294 11.26 10.68 13.27
CA ALA A 294 11.70 9.31 13.10
C ALA A 294 11.97 8.67 14.48
N PRO A 295 11.58 7.41 14.71
CA PRO A 295 11.94 6.70 15.93
C PRO A 295 13.47 6.59 16.04
N ASN A 296 13.99 6.58 17.27
CA ASN A 296 15.40 6.30 17.51
C ASN A 296 15.71 4.88 17.02
N ASN A 297 16.65 4.75 16.07
CA ASN A 297 17.10 3.48 15.51
C ASN A 297 17.92 2.65 16.51
#